data_AF-A0AAW2NJG0-F1
#
_entry.id   AF-A0AAW2NJG0-F1
#
_cell.length_a   1.000
_cell.length_b   1.000
_cell.length_c   1.000
_cell.angle_alpha   90.00
_cell.angle_beta   90.00
_cell.angle_gamma   90.00
#
_symmetry.space_group_name_H-M   'P 1'
#
loop_
_entity.id
_entity.type
_entity.pdbx_description
1 polymer ?
#
loop_
_entity_poly.entity_id
_entity_poly.type
_entity_poly.pdbx_seq_one_letter_code
_entity_poly.pdbx_strand_id
1 'polypeptide(L)'
;MIEDVRNQVVNYLRKNKNIFAWTPLDLEGIDPGVITHHLNLDPSVKPVKQKKRHFRPEKDKIIQGEVNKLLSAGHIKEIQLPEWLSNVVLVPKPSGK
;
A
#
# COMPACT_ATOMS: atom_id res chain seq x y z
N MET A 1 -2.75 -16.77 -37.53
CA MET A 1 -2.46 -15.31 -37.45
C MET A 1 -2.75 -14.75 -36.05
N ILE A 2 -3.99 -14.83 -35.53
CA ILE A 2 -4.31 -14.35 -34.17
C ILE A 2 -3.57 -15.15 -33.07
N GLU A 3 -3.48 -16.47 -33.22
CA GLU A 3 -2.79 -17.34 -32.24
C GLU A 3 -1.28 -17.08 -32.17
N ASP A 4 -0.68 -16.70 -33.30
CA ASP A 4 0.75 -16.40 -33.39
C ASP A 4 1.09 -15.08 -32.68
N VAL A 5 0.27 -14.04 -32.92
CA VAL A 5 0.38 -12.76 -32.21
C VAL A 5 0.18 -12.96 -30.70
N ARG A 6 -0.80 -13.77 -30.29
CA ARG A 6 -1.01 -14.12 -28.87
C ARG A 6 0.25 -14.73 -28.26
N ASN A 7 0.85 -15.71 -28.93
CA ASN A 7 2.05 -16.39 -28.44
C ASN A 7 3.26 -15.45 -28.37
N GLN A 8 3.42 -14.56 -29.34
CA GLN A 8 4.46 -13.53 -29.32
C GLN A 8 4.31 -12.59 -28.12
N VAL A 9 3.09 -12.11 -27.84
CA VAL A 9 2.80 -11.25 -26.68
C VAL A 9 3.05 -11.97 -25.36
N VAL A 10 2.57 -13.21 -25.22
CA VAL A 10 2.79 -14.00 -24.00
C VAL A 10 4.28 -14.23 -23.74
N ASN A 11 5.05 -14.56 -24.78
CA ASN A 11 6.50 -14.74 -24.65
C ASN A 11 7.20 -13.44 -24.29
N TYR A 12 6.78 -12.31 -24.87
CA TYR A 12 7.31 -10.99 -24.52
C TYR A 12 7.05 -10.65 -23.04
N LEU A 13 5.82 -10.85 -22.56
CA LEU A 13 5.48 -10.59 -21.16
C LEU A 13 6.25 -11.50 -20.19
N ARG A 14 6.42 -12.78 -20.54
CA ARG A 14 7.23 -13.72 -19.73
C ARG A 14 8.69 -13.34 -19.68
N LYS A 15 9.28 -12.89 -20.80
CA LYS A 15 10.66 -12.40 -20.84
C LYS A 15 10.88 -11.16 -19.97
N ASN A 16 9.85 -10.33 -19.83
CA ASN A 16 9.87 -9.08 -19.07
C ASN A 16 9.15 -9.20 -17.71
N LYS A 17 9.06 -10.41 -17.13
CA LYS A 17 8.31 -10.65 -15.90
C LYS A 17 8.80 -9.77 -14.74
N ASN A 18 10.08 -9.45 -14.69
CA ASN A 18 10.74 -8.65 -13.67
C ASN A 18 10.35 -7.15 -13.69
N ILE A 19 9.71 -6.66 -14.75
CA ILE A 19 9.26 -5.25 -14.85
C ILE A 19 7.93 -5.03 -14.11
N PHE A 20 7.17 -6.10 -13.87
CA PHE A 20 5.85 -6.02 -13.24
C PHE A 20 5.94 -6.27 -11.73
N ALA A 21 5.08 -5.57 -10.98
CA ALA A 21 4.89 -5.83 -9.58
C ALA A 21 3.86 -6.96 -9.37
N TRP A 22 4.33 -8.18 -9.08
CA TRP A 22 3.48 -9.35 -8.82
C TRP A 22 3.06 -9.43 -7.36
N THR A 23 3.89 -8.89 -6.49
CA THR A 23 3.74 -8.85 -5.05
C THR A 23 3.97 -7.42 -4.56
N PRO A 24 3.51 -7.07 -3.34
CA PRO A 24 3.80 -5.76 -2.75
C PRO A 24 5.31 -5.49 -2.59
N LEU A 25 6.14 -6.54 -2.48
CA LEU A 25 7.59 -6.41 -2.35
C LEU A 25 8.24 -5.94 -3.66
N ASP A 26 7.64 -6.25 -4.80
CA ASP A 26 8.13 -5.83 -6.11
C ASP A 26 7.89 -4.33 -6.39
N LEU A 27 7.09 -3.66 -5.54
CA LEU A 27 6.89 -2.22 -5.58
C LEU A 27 8.06 -1.53 -4.87
N GLU A 28 9.27 -1.65 -5.42
CA GLU A 28 10.40 -0.88 -4.95
C GLU A 28 10.14 0.60 -5.25
N GLY A 29 9.87 1.38 -4.20
CA GLY A 29 9.68 2.82 -4.30
C GLY A 29 10.96 3.52 -4.75
N ILE A 30 10.85 4.81 -5.05
CA ILE A 30 12.03 5.64 -5.30
C ILE A 30 12.70 5.92 -3.95
N ASP A 31 14.03 5.87 -3.91
CA ASP A 31 14.80 6.25 -2.71
C ASP A 31 14.38 7.65 -2.22
N PRO A 32 13.93 7.79 -0.96
CA PRO A 32 13.57 9.08 -0.38
C PRO A 32 14.70 10.13 -0.45
N GLY A 33 15.96 9.70 -0.50
CA GLY A 33 17.11 10.59 -0.70
C GLY A 33 17.19 11.21 -2.11
N VAL A 34 16.55 10.58 -3.10
CA VAL A 34 16.45 11.09 -4.48
C VAL A 34 15.29 12.06 -4.60
N ILE A 35 14.10 11.65 -4.17
CA ILE A 35 12.91 12.51 -4.20
C ILE A 35 11.95 12.11 -3.08
N THR A 36 11.53 13.11 -2.29
CA THR A 36 10.50 12.96 -1.28
C THR A 36 9.41 13.99 -1.53
N HIS A 37 8.15 13.56 -1.49
CA HIS A 37 7.03 14.48 -1.53
C HIS A 37 6.81 15.11 -0.15
N HIS A 38 6.93 16.43 -0.07
CA HIS A 38 6.55 17.19 1.12
C HIS A 38 5.12 17.70 0.96
N LEU A 39 4.21 17.25 1.84
CA LEU A 39 2.87 17.80 1.92
C LEU A 39 2.95 19.26 2.36
N ASN A 40 2.48 20.19 1.53
CA ASN A 40 2.41 21.60 1.88
C ASN A 40 1.17 21.85 2.76
N LEU A 41 1.35 21.74 4.08
CA LEU A 41 0.30 21.94 5.06
C LEU A 41 0.24 23.41 5.49
N ASP A 42 -0.97 23.93 5.69
CA ASP A 42 -1.16 25.26 6.27
C ASP A 42 -0.66 25.25 7.73
N PRO A 43 0.34 26.08 8.10
CA PRO A 43 0.90 26.12 9.46
C PRO A 43 -0.10 26.54 10.54
N SER A 44 -1.21 27.18 10.18
CA SER A 44 -2.25 27.58 11.12
C SER A 44 -3.14 26.42 11.57
N VAL A 45 -3.11 25.29 10.84
CA VAL A 45 -3.95 24.12 11.13
C VAL A 45 -3.31 23.28 12.22
N LYS A 46 -4.07 23.03 13.29
CA LYS A 46 -3.62 22.20 14.41
C LYS A 46 -3.70 20.71 14.06
N PRO A 47 -2.70 19.90 14.48
CA PRO A 47 -2.76 18.45 14.37
C PRO A 47 -3.98 17.85 15.09
N VAL A 48 -4.58 16.84 14.46
CA VAL A 48 -5.73 16.12 15.02
C VAL A 48 -5.35 14.67 15.29
N LYS A 49 -5.57 14.24 16.54
CA LYS A 49 -5.50 12.83 16.95
C LYS A 49 -6.90 12.28 17.13
N GLN A 50 -7.37 11.50 16.18
CA GLN A 50 -8.65 10.81 16.31
C GLN A 50 -8.56 9.74 17.39
N LYS A 51 -9.60 9.65 18.22
CA LYS A 51 -9.74 8.58 19.21
C LYS A 51 -9.79 7.22 18.50
N LYS A 52 -8.98 6.27 18.96
CA LYS A 52 -8.93 4.91 18.40
C LYS A 52 -10.33 4.28 18.37
N ARG A 53 -10.73 3.83 17.18
CA ARG A 53 -11.96 3.06 17.00
C ARG A 53 -11.74 1.59 17.38
N HIS A 54 -12.68 1.02 18.13
CA HIS A 54 -12.70 -0.41 18.41
C HIS A 54 -13.48 -1.13 17.30
N PHE A 55 -12.93 -2.21 16.77
CA PHE A 55 -13.63 -3.07 15.81
C PHE A 55 -13.95 -4.43 16.45
N ARG A 56 -14.78 -5.21 15.75
CA ARG A 56 -15.00 -6.61 16.13
C ARG A 56 -13.74 -7.42 15.82
N PRO A 57 -13.49 -8.54 16.54
CA PRO A 57 -12.28 -9.35 16.35
C PRO A 57 -12.02 -9.80 14.90
N GLU A 58 -13.07 -10.09 14.14
CA GLU A 58 -12.97 -10.44 12.72
C GLU A 58 -12.37 -9.31 11.87
N LYS A 59 -12.81 -8.07 12.11
CA LYS A 59 -12.33 -6.88 11.41
C LYS A 59 -10.91 -6.52 11.83
N ASP A 60 -10.60 -6.64 13.12
CA ASP A 60 -9.26 -6.40 13.63
C ASP A 60 -8.23 -7.36 13.02
N LYS A 61 -8.59 -8.63 12.81
CA LYS A 61 -7.72 -9.60 12.11
C LYS A 61 -7.41 -9.18 10.67
N ILE A 62 -8.41 -8.67 9.94
CA ILE A 62 -8.22 -8.16 8.58
C ILE A 62 -7.29 -6.95 8.57
N ILE A 63 -7.52 -5.99 9.48
CA ILE A 63 -6.68 -4.80 9.62
C ILE A 63 -5.24 -5.20 9.93
N GLN A 64 -5.03 -6.08 10.91
CA GLN A 64 -3.70 -6.55 11.29
C GLN A 64 -2.99 -7.28 10.14
N GLY A 65 -3.71 -8.09 9.37
CA GLY A 65 -3.18 -8.78 8.21
C GLY A 65 -2.64 -7.82 7.14
N GLU A 66 -3.41 -6.79 6.79
CA GLU A 66 -2.96 -5.81 5.79
C GLU A 66 -1.84 -4.91 6.33
N VAL A 67 -1.91 -4.50 7.61
CA VAL A 67 -0.83 -3.73 8.26
C VAL A 67 0.49 -4.51 8.26
N ASN A 68 0.47 -5.78 8.66
CA ASN A 68 1.67 -6.63 8.66
C ASN A 68 2.25 -6.78 7.25
N LYS A 69 1.40 -6.98 6.24
CA LYS A 69 1.82 -7.08 4.85
C LYS A 69 2.50 -5.80 4.34
N LEU A 70 1.95 -4.63 4.67
CA LEU A 70 2.54 -3.34 4.30
C LEU A 70 3.85 -3.07 5.07
N LEU A 71 3.92 -3.44 6.35
CA LEU A 71 5.14 -3.36 7.16
C LEU A 71 6.24 -4.26 6.60
N SER A 72 5.94 -5.52 6.28
CA SER A 72 6.90 -6.46 5.70
C SER A 72 7.41 -6.01 4.33
N ALA A 73 6.60 -5.26 3.58
CA ALA A 73 7.00 -4.67 2.31
C ALA A 73 7.81 -3.36 2.45
N GLY A 74 7.94 -2.80 3.66
CA GLY A 74 8.61 -1.53 3.90
C GLY A 74 7.81 -0.28 3.49
N HIS A 75 6.56 -0.44 3.07
CA HIS A 75 5.70 0.66 2.60
C HIS A 75 5.21 1.57 3.72
N ILE A 76 5.13 1.04 4.93
CA ILE A 76 4.81 1.78 6.15
C ILE A 76 5.85 1.49 7.22
N LYS A 77 5.97 2.39 8.18
CA LYS A 77 6.84 2.26 9.35
C LYS A 77 6.13 2.72 10.61
N GLU A 78 6.57 2.21 11.75
CA GLU A 78 6.10 2.69 13.03
C GLU A 78 6.63 4.10 13.30
N ILE A 79 5.80 4.91 13.96
CA ILE A 79 6.14 6.26 14.40
C ILE A 79 5.88 6.40 15.90
N GLN A 80 6.83 7.01 16.59
CA GLN A 80 6.69 7.31 18.01
C GLN A 80 6.03 8.68 18.19
N LEU A 81 5.06 8.75 19.11
CA LEU A 81 4.37 9.99 19.51
C LEU A 81 3.77 10.81 18.33
N PRO A 82 2.91 10.22 17.46
CA PRO A 82 2.36 10.94 16.32
C PRO A 82 1.50 12.12 16.75
N GLU A 83 1.68 13.27 16.09
CA GLU A 83 0.83 14.45 16.26
C GLU A 83 -0.50 14.33 15.50
N TRP A 84 -0.47 13.62 14.36
CA TRP A 84 -1.62 13.33 13.52
C TRP A 84 -2.00 11.86 13.62
N LEU A 85 -3.26 11.56 13.92
CA LEU A 85 -3.75 10.18 13.96
C LEU A 85 -5.14 10.09 13.34
N SER A 86 -5.29 9.23 12.34
CA SER A 86 -6.57 8.91 11.72
C SER A 86 -6.94 7.46 12.00
N ASN A 87 -8.23 7.19 12.14
CA ASN A 87 -8.75 5.83 12.23
C ASN A 87 -8.68 5.11 10.88
N VAL A 88 -8.47 3.79 10.93
CA VAL A 88 -8.56 2.91 9.77
C VAL A 88 -10.03 2.77 9.36
N VAL A 89 -10.29 2.74 8.05
CA VAL A 89 -11.62 2.49 7.50
C VAL A 89 -11.55 1.24 6.63
N LEU A 90 -12.37 0.24 6.97
CA LEU A 90 -12.50 -0.97 6.17
C LEU A 90 -13.52 -0.75 5.06
N VAL A 91 -13.11 -1.03 3.82
CA VAL A 91 -13.96 -0.92 2.63
C VAL A 91 -13.99 -2.29 1.95
N PRO A 92 -15.18 -2.89 1.75
CA PRO A 92 -15.30 -4.17 1.06
C PRO A 92 -14.92 -3.99 -0.41
N LYS A 93 -14.01 -4.83 -0.92
CA LYS A 93 -13.71 -4.87 -2.35
C LYS A 93 -14.67 -5.82 -3.08
N PRO A 94 -15.02 -5.54 -4.36
CA PRO A 94 -15.89 -6.41 -5.17
C PRO A 94 -15.40 -7.86 -5.27
N SER A 95 -14.10 -8.11 -5.11
CA SER A 95 -13.47 -9.44 -5.15
C SER A 95 -13.72 -10.32 -3.92
N GLY A 96 -14.46 -9.85 -2.91
CA GLY A 96 -14.78 -10.64 -1.70
C GLY A 96 -13.57 -10.92 -0.78
N LYS A 97 -12.45 -10.25 -1.03
CA LYS A 97 -11.27 -10.18 -0.15
C LYS A 97 -11.08 -8.76 0.34
#